data_AF-A0A2P5HP87-F1
#
_entry.id   AF-A0A2P5HP87-F1
#
_cell.length_a   1.000
_cell.length_b   1.000
_cell.length_c   1.000
_cell.angle_alpha   90.00
_cell.angle_beta   90.00
_cell.angle_gamma   90.00
#
_symmetry.space_group_name_H-M   'P 1'
#
loop_
_entity.id
_entity.type
_entity.pdbx_description
1 polymer ?
#
loop_
_entity_poly.entity_id
_entity_poly.type
_entity_poly.pdbx_seq_one_letter_code
_entity_poly.pdbx_strand_id
1 'polypeptide(L)'
;MDRVINSCDGNDPGNPMNWKFGGQWQRDENYWEVTALADNRPWPVIQEPDGSCKGWWHGYWSSYEIYGAGFSDYDYGQKTLWPSANECGGAASMWSFEYLDEPTKEGYEWKANFNKLVFVRASCFGNNKVVKASGGYTHGCGGNTS
;
A
#
# COMPACT_ATOMS: atom_id res chain seq x y z
N MET A 1 -25.35 3.73 -11.72
CA MET A 1 -24.84 2.57 -10.95
C MET A 1 -24.09 2.97 -9.69
N ASP A 2 -23.94 4.27 -9.37
CA ASP A 2 -23.10 4.75 -8.27
C ASP A 2 -23.54 4.32 -6.87
N ARG A 3 -24.83 4.01 -6.67
CA ARG A 3 -25.36 3.68 -5.35
C ARG A 3 -24.95 2.29 -4.88
N VAL A 4 -24.96 1.28 -5.74
CA VAL A 4 -24.59 -0.11 -5.36
C VAL A 4 -23.11 -0.18 -4.96
N ILE A 5 -22.26 0.52 -5.70
CA ILE A 5 -20.81 0.51 -5.51
C ILE A 5 -20.38 1.33 -4.29
N ASN A 6 -21.12 2.40 -3.93
CA ASN A 6 -20.69 3.35 -2.89
C ASN A 6 -21.57 3.37 -1.62
N SER A 7 -22.62 2.54 -1.53
CA SER A 7 -23.57 2.54 -0.40
C SER A 7 -23.32 1.43 0.63
N CYS A 8 -22.26 0.64 0.50
CA CYS A 8 -21.92 -0.43 1.45
C CYS A 8 -20.98 0.13 2.52
N ASP A 9 -21.46 0.17 3.77
CA ASP A 9 -20.75 0.38 5.05
C ASP A 9 -19.66 1.47 5.11
N GLY A 10 -19.99 2.68 4.69
CA GLY A 10 -19.18 3.84 5.05
C GLY A 10 -19.27 4.13 6.56
N ASN A 11 -18.11 4.28 7.23
CA ASN A 11 -17.98 4.63 8.65
C ASN A 11 -18.39 3.56 9.69
N ASP A 12 -18.30 2.26 9.38
CA ASP A 12 -18.40 1.21 10.41
C ASP A 12 -17.11 1.16 11.26
N PRO A 13 -17.18 1.26 12.60
CA PRO A 13 -16.02 1.07 13.48
C PRO A 13 -15.31 -0.29 13.33
N GLY A 14 -16.00 -1.33 12.84
CA GLY A 14 -15.41 -2.63 12.48
C GLY A 14 -14.80 -2.71 11.08
N ASN A 15 -14.96 -1.64 10.29
CA ASN A 15 -14.39 -1.46 8.96
C ASN A 15 -13.84 -0.03 8.78
N PRO A 16 -12.86 0.39 9.60
CA PRO A 16 -12.27 1.74 9.58
C PRO A 16 -11.60 2.07 8.24
N MET A 17 -11.21 1.05 7.47
CA MET A 17 -10.61 1.19 6.14
C MET A 17 -11.67 1.31 5.02
N ASN A 18 -12.96 1.25 5.33
CA ASN A 18 -14.07 1.25 4.38
C ASN A 18 -13.92 0.21 3.25
N TRP A 19 -13.47 -1.00 3.60
CA TRP A 19 -13.38 -2.11 2.68
C TRP A 19 -14.74 -2.44 2.08
N LYS A 20 -14.77 -2.63 0.76
CA LYS A 20 -15.98 -3.06 0.05
C LYS A 20 -16.00 -4.59 0.00
N PHE A 21 -16.89 -5.20 0.77
CA PHE A 21 -17.11 -6.65 0.76
C PHE A 21 -18.09 -7.12 -0.34
N GLY A 22 -18.60 -6.18 -1.13
CA GLY A 22 -19.69 -6.41 -2.06
C GLY A 22 -21.03 -5.97 -1.48
N GLY A 23 -22.10 -6.25 -2.19
CA GLY A 23 -23.46 -5.88 -1.79
C GLY A 23 -24.49 -6.17 -2.86
N GLN A 24 -25.73 -6.35 -2.43
CA GLN A 24 -26.88 -6.52 -3.31
C GLN A 24 -27.75 -5.27 -3.29
N TRP A 25 -28.27 -4.90 -4.45
CA TRP A 25 -29.21 -3.81 -4.59
C TRP A 25 -30.36 -4.19 -5.50
N GLN A 26 -31.58 -4.02 -5.00
CA GLN A 26 -32.80 -4.23 -5.76
C GLN A 26 -33.41 -2.89 -6.17
N ARG A 27 -33.78 -2.76 -7.44
CA ARG A 27 -34.64 -1.69 -7.93
C ARG A 27 -35.71 -2.26 -8.85
N ASP A 28 -36.96 -2.06 -8.46
CA ASP A 28 -38.14 -2.65 -9.09
C ASP A 28 -38.00 -4.19 -9.15
N GLU A 29 -38.09 -4.78 -10.35
CA GLU A 29 -37.95 -6.23 -10.57
C GLU A 29 -36.49 -6.68 -10.80
N ASN A 30 -35.53 -5.75 -10.82
CA ASN A 30 -34.14 -6.06 -11.17
C ASN A 30 -33.24 -6.15 -9.92
N TYR A 31 -32.42 -7.19 -9.88
CA TYR A 31 -31.41 -7.43 -8.85
C TYR A 31 -30.02 -7.18 -9.41
N TRP A 32 -29.21 -6.46 -8.65
CA TRP A 32 -27.81 -6.17 -8.97
C TRP A 32 -26.96 -6.63 -7.80
N GLU A 33 -25.94 -7.43 -8.08
CA GLU A 33 -24.99 -7.93 -7.08
C GLU A 33 -23.58 -7.51 -7.48
N VAL A 34 -22.83 -7.03 -6.49
CA VAL A 34 -21.39 -6.79 -6.60
C VAL A 34 -20.71 -7.75 -5.65
N THR A 35 -19.88 -8.63 -6.18
CA THR A 35 -19.09 -9.58 -5.40
C THR A 35 -17.61 -9.32 -5.66
N ALA A 36 -16.78 -9.31 -4.62
CA ALA A 36 -15.34 -9.25 -4.78
C ALA A 36 -14.88 -10.52 -5.51
N LEU A 37 -14.13 -10.35 -6.60
CA LEU A 37 -13.61 -11.48 -7.39
C LEU A 37 -12.42 -12.19 -6.71
N ALA A 38 -11.74 -11.51 -5.79
CA ALA A 38 -10.61 -12.06 -5.05
C ALA A 38 -11.10 -12.58 -3.69
N ASP A 39 -10.92 -13.88 -3.47
CA ASP A 39 -11.24 -14.62 -2.24
C ASP A 39 -10.02 -14.82 -1.32
N ASN A 40 -8.82 -14.52 -1.81
CA ASN A 40 -7.55 -14.76 -1.11
C ASN A 40 -7.19 -13.72 -0.04
N ARG A 41 -8.06 -12.74 0.25
CA ARG A 41 -7.77 -11.74 1.29
C ARG A 41 -7.91 -12.39 2.68
N PRO A 42 -6.86 -12.38 3.51
CA PRO A 42 -6.92 -12.97 4.84
C PRO A 42 -7.95 -12.25 5.71
N TRP A 43 -8.67 -13.03 6.52
CA TRP A 43 -9.62 -12.54 7.51
C TRP A 43 -9.02 -12.67 8.93
N PRO A 44 -9.13 -11.67 9.80
CA PRO A 44 -9.80 -10.38 9.57
C PRO A 44 -9.01 -9.50 8.61
N VAL A 45 -9.74 -8.70 7.83
CA VAL A 45 -9.09 -7.69 6.96
C VAL A 45 -8.36 -6.66 7.82
N ILE A 46 -7.27 -6.12 7.28
CA ILE A 46 -6.48 -5.09 7.96
C ILE A 46 -7.37 -3.89 8.34
N GLN A 47 -7.15 -3.38 9.54
CA GLN A 47 -7.95 -2.31 10.15
C GLN A 47 -7.21 -0.96 10.12
N GLU A 48 -5.94 -0.95 9.77
CA GLU A 48 -5.13 0.24 9.60
C GLU A 48 -4.04 -0.02 8.55
N PRO A 49 -3.50 1.03 7.89
CA PRO A 49 -2.36 0.87 6.99
C PRO A 49 -1.13 0.38 7.75
N ASP A 50 -0.47 -0.65 7.22
CA ASP A 50 0.77 -1.18 7.78
C ASP A 50 1.76 -1.57 6.68
N GLY A 51 3.03 -1.69 7.05
CA GLY A 51 4.09 -1.99 6.11
C GLY A 51 5.44 -2.24 6.76
N SER A 52 6.37 -2.72 5.95
CA SER A 52 7.76 -2.89 6.33
C SER A 52 8.70 -2.23 5.32
N CYS A 53 9.86 -1.77 5.78
CA CYS A 53 10.88 -1.19 4.91
C CYS A 53 12.26 -1.71 5.29
N LYS A 54 13.01 -2.15 4.29
CA LYS A 54 14.43 -2.54 4.41
C LYS A 54 15.24 -1.84 3.34
N GLY A 55 16.44 -1.41 3.69
CA GLY A 55 17.39 -0.84 2.75
C GLY A 55 18.78 -1.47 2.84
N TRP A 56 19.41 -1.71 1.69
CA TRP A 56 20.77 -2.24 1.57
C TRP A 56 21.73 -1.28 0.86
N TRP A 57 22.91 -1.10 1.46
CA TRP A 57 23.94 -0.19 0.96
C TRP A 57 24.84 -0.87 -0.07
N HIS A 58 25.07 -0.22 -1.21
CA HIS A 58 25.89 -0.75 -2.32
C HIS A 58 27.07 0.16 -2.72
N GLY A 59 27.50 1.08 -1.85
CA GLY A 59 28.70 1.89 -2.06
C GLY A 59 28.47 3.24 -2.74
N TYR A 60 27.55 3.35 -3.70
CA TYR A 60 27.14 4.64 -4.30
C TYR A 60 25.63 4.86 -4.34
N TRP A 61 24.85 3.79 -4.12
CA TRP A 61 23.40 3.83 -4.03
C TRP A 61 22.93 2.88 -2.93
N SER A 62 21.67 3.05 -2.55
CA SER A 62 20.96 2.16 -1.64
C SER A 62 19.76 1.55 -2.36
N SER A 63 19.56 0.26 -2.20
CA SER A 63 18.35 -0.43 -2.67
C SER A 63 17.35 -0.47 -1.52
N TYR A 64 16.08 -0.22 -1.80
CA TYR A 64 14.99 -0.26 -0.83
C TYR A 64 13.95 -1.29 -1.27
N GLU A 65 13.45 -2.03 -0.29
CA GLU A 65 12.32 -2.93 -0.40
C GLU A 65 11.27 -2.47 0.61
N ILE A 66 10.07 -2.15 0.11
CA ILE A 66 8.94 -1.70 0.92
C ILE A 66 7.78 -2.64 0.67
N TYR A 67 7.19 -3.13 1.74
CA TYR A 67 5.90 -3.82 1.73
C TYR A 67 4.83 -2.91 2.31
N GLY A 68 3.60 -3.05 1.84
CA GLY A 68 2.47 -2.35 2.44
C GLY A 68 1.15 -3.08 2.32
N ALA A 69 0.22 -2.68 3.17
CA ALA A 69 -1.16 -3.13 3.26
C ALA A 69 -2.05 -1.92 3.48
N GLY A 70 -3.15 -1.79 2.73
CA GLY A 70 -4.14 -0.74 2.98
C GLY A 70 -3.73 0.68 2.61
N PHE A 71 -2.63 0.85 1.87
CA PHE A 71 -2.23 2.12 1.25
C PHE A 71 -1.46 1.86 -0.03
N SER A 72 -1.39 2.85 -0.92
CA SER A 72 -0.64 2.75 -2.19
C SER A 72 -0.99 1.50 -3.02
N ASP A 73 -2.22 1.01 -2.89
CA ASP A 73 -2.75 -0.23 -3.46
C ASP A 73 -3.32 -0.05 -4.87
N TYR A 74 -3.21 1.15 -5.45
CA TYR A 74 -3.68 1.44 -6.80
C TYR A 74 -2.57 1.98 -7.70
N ASP A 75 -2.72 1.76 -9.00
CA ASP A 75 -1.85 2.29 -10.06
C ASP A 75 -0.36 1.96 -9.83
N TYR A 76 -0.08 0.79 -9.25
CA TYR A 76 1.30 0.31 -9.00
C TYR A 76 2.17 1.31 -8.23
N GLY A 77 1.55 2.07 -7.31
CA GLY A 77 2.21 3.11 -6.52
C GLY A 77 2.64 4.36 -7.30
N GLN A 78 2.30 4.48 -8.58
CA GLN A 78 2.70 5.60 -9.45
C GLN A 78 2.12 6.96 -9.03
N LYS A 79 1.04 6.95 -8.26
CA LYS A 79 0.35 8.17 -7.79
C LYS A 79 0.59 8.47 -6.31
N THR A 80 1.32 7.61 -5.61
CA THR A 80 1.47 7.66 -4.15
C THR A 80 2.94 7.46 -3.75
N LEU A 81 3.40 6.21 -3.74
CA LEU A 81 4.71 5.84 -3.22
C LEU A 81 5.86 6.28 -4.12
N TRP A 82 5.72 6.10 -5.44
CA TRP A 82 6.72 6.52 -6.41
C TRP A 82 6.97 8.05 -6.40
N PRO A 83 5.94 8.92 -6.51
CA PRO A 83 6.17 10.37 -6.47
C PRO A 83 6.70 10.81 -5.11
N SER A 84 6.16 10.29 -4.00
CA SER A 84 6.67 10.59 -2.65
C SER A 84 8.15 10.20 -2.48
N ALA A 85 8.54 9.04 -3.03
CA ALA A 85 9.93 8.60 -3.04
C ALA A 85 10.81 9.50 -3.91
N ASN A 86 10.32 9.97 -5.07
CA ASN A 86 11.06 10.87 -5.95
C ASN A 86 11.26 12.28 -5.37
N GLU A 87 10.27 12.80 -4.67
CA GLU A 87 10.34 14.11 -4.02
C GLU A 87 11.35 14.10 -2.86
N CYS A 88 11.52 12.95 -2.20
CA CYS A 88 12.44 12.85 -1.08
C CYS A 88 13.83 12.40 -1.50
N GLY A 89 14.73 13.37 -1.77
CA GLY A 89 16.15 13.08 -2.03
C GLY A 89 16.44 12.57 -3.44
N GLY A 90 15.67 13.01 -4.44
CA GLY A 90 15.93 12.80 -5.87
C GLY A 90 15.16 11.63 -6.49
N ALA A 91 15.33 11.39 -7.80
CA ALA A 91 14.59 10.34 -8.49
C ALA A 91 14.96 8.92 -7.96
N ALA A 92 13.94 8.09 -7.79
CA ALA A 92 14.08 6.65 -7.61
C ALA A 92 14.35 6.00 -8.97
N SER A 93 15.28 5.06 -9.01
CA SER A 93 15.62 4.28 -10.20
C SER A 93 15.33 2.79 -9.98
N MET A 94 15.27 2.01 -11.06
CA MET A 94 14.95 0.57 -11.01
C MET A 94 13.64 0.27 -10.22
N TRP A 95 12.61 1.09 -10.43
CA TRP A 95 11.32 0.92 -9.79
C TRP A 95 10.65 -0.39 -10.26
N SER A 96 10.30 -1.24 -9.31
CA SER A 96 9.39 -2.35 -9.47
C SER A 96 8.28 -2.24 -8.43
N PHE A 97 7.06 -2.57 -8.81
CA PHE A 97 5.93 -2.67 -7.91
C PHE A 97 5.10 -3.89 -8.29
N GLU A 98 4.86 -4.76 -7.32
CA GLU A 98 4.19 -6.04 -7.49
C GLU A 98 3.06 -6.14 -6.49
N TYR A 99 1.85 -6.44 -6.98
CA TYR A 99 0.77 -6.91 -6.13
C TYR A 99 1.01 -8.37 -5.82
N LEU A 100 0.87 -8.75 -4.55
CA LEU A 100 1.05 -10.13 -4.12
C LEU A 100 -0.28 -10.87 -4.34
N ASP A 101 -0.22 -11.99 -5.08
CA ASP A 101 -1.40 -12.83 -5.34
C ASP A 101 -2.02 -13.35 -4.03
N GLU A 102 -1.16 -13.65 -3.05
CA GLU A 102 -1.52 -13.94 -1.66
C GLU A 102 -0.78 -12.97 -0.75
N PRO A 103 -1.48 -12.32 0.21
CA PRO A 103 -0.80 -11.48 1.17
C PRO A 103 0.24 -12.24 1.99
N THR A 104 1.26 -11.53 2.48
CA THR A 104 2.26 -12.16 3.36
C THR A 104 1.62 -12.62 4.67
N LYS A 105 2.36 -13.36 5.50
CA LYS A 105 1.87 -13.77 6.84
C LYS A 105 1.52 -12.57 7.73
N GLU A 106 2.17 -11.45 7.48
CA GLU A 106 1.96 -10.16 8.14
C GLU A 106 0.80 -9.36 7.51
N GLY A 107 0.23 -9.83 6.40
CA GLY A 107 -0.91 -9.21 5.73
C GLY A 107 -0.54 -8.18 4.66
N TYR A 108 0.72 -8.10 4.22
CA TYR A 108 1.12 -7.16 3.17
C TYR A 108 0.58 -7.59 1.80
N GLU A 109 0.05 -6.63 1.04
CA GLU A 109 -0.68 -6.86 -0.20
C GLU A 109 0.16 -6.53 -1.44
N TRP A 110 1.24 -5.78 -1.28
CA TRP A 110 2.14 -5.41 -2.36
C TRP A 110 3.58 -5.24 -1.88
N LYS A 111 4.48 -5.24 -2.84
CA LYS A 111 5.92 -5.02 -2.67
C LYS A 111 6.43 -4.01 -3.69
N ALA A 112 7.21 -3.04 -3.23
CA ALA A 112 7.94 -2.10 -4.07
C ALA A 112 9.45 -2.25 -3.88
N ASN A 113 10.21 -2.21 -4.97
CA ASN A 113 11.66 -2.21 -4.97
C ASN A 113 12.18 -1.04 -5.80
N PHE A 114 13.19 -0.32 -5.29
CA PHE A 114 13.82 0.77 -6.03
C PHE A 114 15.15 1.17 -5.43
N ASN A 115 15.93 1.90 -6.21
CA ASN A 115 17.22 2.43 -5.80
C ASN A 115 17.15 3.94 -5.57
N LYS A 116 17.94 4.40 -4.59
CA LYS A 116 18.14 5.81 -4.28
C LYS A 116 19.61 6.13 -4.11
N LEU A 117 19.93 7.41 -4.25
CA LEU A 117 21.22 7.94 -3.83
C LEU A 117 21.44 7.75 -2.32
N VAL A 118 22.70 7.87 -1.92
CA VAL A 118 23.17 7.86 -0.53
C VAL A 118 22.43 8.77 0.43
N PHE A 119 22.43 8.40 1.71
CA PHE A 119 22.04 9.24 2.86
C PHE A 119 20.58 9.70 2.90
N VAL A 120 19.70 9.10 2.11
CA VAL A 120 18.26 9.41 2.14
C VAL A 120 17.49 8.55 3.15
N ARG A 121 18.10 7.49 3.71
CA ARG A 121 17.39 6.56 4.60
C ARG A 121 16.79 7.31 5.78
N ALA A 122 17.61 7.94 6.62
CA ALA A 122 17.14 8.58 7.85
C ALA A 122 16.12 9.70 7.58
N SER A 123 16.31 10.48 6.51
CA SER A 123 15.48 11.65 6.19
C SER A 123 14.18 11.33 5.46
N CYS A 124 14.11 10.21 4.74
CA CYS A 124 12.98 9.86 3.87
C CYS A 124 12.22 8.61 4.31
N PHE A 125 12.93 7.55 4.70
CA PHE A 125 12.34 6.22 4.91
C PHE A 125 12.37 5.80 6.38
N GLY A 126 13.46 6.10 7.09
CA GLY A 126 13.65 5.79 8.52
C GLY A 126 12.70 6.55 9.43
N ASN A 127 12.34 7.78 9.07
CA ASN A 127 11.39 8.63 9.79
C ASN A 127 9.95 8.53 9.26
N ASN A 128 9.64 7.52 8.42
CA ASN A 128 8.33 7.33 7.80
C ASN A 128 7.85 8.45 6.85
N LYS A 129 8.68 9.42 6.48
CA LYS A 129 8.22 10.60 5.70
C LYS A 129 7.55 10.21 4.38
N VAL A 130 8.21 9.36 3.59
CA VAL A 130 7.69 8.92 2.27
C VAL A 130 6.43 8.08 2.41
N VAL A 131 6.43 7.15 3.35
CA VAL A 131 5.30 6.22 3.55
C VAL A 131 4.06 6.98 4.04
N LYS A 132 4.22 7.89 5.00
CA LYS A 132 3.13 8.74 5.49
C LYS A 132 2.57 9.65 4.39
N ALA A 133 3.42 10.21 3.55
CA ALA A 133 2.98 10.99 2.38
C ALA A 133 2.18 10.14 1.38
N SER A 134 2.40 8.82 1.39
CA SER A 134 1.68 7.84 0.56
C SER A 134 0.40 7.31 1.22
N GLY A 135 -0.01 7.87 2.37
CA GLY A 135 -1.18 7.43 3.13
C GLY A 135 -0.96 6.19 3.99
N GLY A 136 0.29 5.73 4.15
CA GLY A 136 0.62 4.52 4.88
C GLY A 136 1.44 4.72 6.14
N TYR A 137 1.83 3.59 6.72
CA TYR A 137 2.76 3.52 7.83
C TYR A 137 3.70 2.32 7.65
N THR A 138 4.96 2.48 8.04
CA THR A 138 5.87 1.36 8.30
C THR A 138 6.46 1.52 9.69
N HIS A 139 7.09 0.48 10.24
CA HIS A 139 7.83 0.58 11.49
C HIS A 139 9.23 1.24 11.34
N GLY A 140 9.32 2.24 10.46
CA GLY A 140 10.57 2.81 10.00
C GLY A 140 11.24 1.95 8.92
N CYS A 141 12.44 2.34 8.52
CA CYS A 141 13.22 1.58 7.54
C CYS A 141 14.46 0.98 8.20
N GLY A 142 14.53 -0.35 8.18
CA GLY A 142 15.61 -1.18 8.70
C GLY A 142 16.74 -1.44 7.69
N GLY A 143 17.75 -2.23 8.08
CA GLY A 143 18.86 -2.64 7.22
C GLY A 143 20.20 -1.96 7.54
N ASN A 144 21.17 -2.09 6.65
CA ASN A 144 22.54 -1.56 6.81
C ASN A 144 22.81 -0.28 6.00
N THR A 145 21.77 0.30 5.41
CA THR A 145 21.81 1.59 4.70
C THR A 145 22.06 2.75 5.66
N SER A 146 22.94 3.66 5.27
CA SER A 146 23.22 4.93 5.95
C SER A 146 22.26 6.03 5.54
#